data_AF-A0A7W1AT11-F1
#
_entry.id   AF-A0A7W1AT11-F1
#
_cell.length_a   1.000
_cell.length_b   1.000
_cell.length_c   1.000
_cell.angle_alpha   90.00
_cell.angle_beta   90.00
_cell.angle_gamma   90.00
#
_symmetry.space_group_name_H-M   'P 1'
#
loop_
_entity.id
_entity.type
_entity.pdbx_description
1 polymer ?
#
loop_
_entity_poly.entity_id
_entity_poly.type
_entity_poly.pdbx_seq_one_letter_code
_entity_poly.pdbx_strand_id
1 'polypeptide(L)'
;YGKEKDGKPAIRTPSRPPEQIKALNGWMKTYAAKNGLTYLDYHSAMADENGFLKAELSADGLHPNDRGYAVMAPLAERAIAKASKRKR
;
A
#
# COMPACT_ATOMS: atom_id res chain seq x y z
N TYR A 1 17.40 -9.59 -2.37
CA TYR A 1 16.91 -8.24 -2.02
C TYR A 1 18.06 -7.25 -2.16
N GLY A 2 17.86 -6.14 -2.86
CA GLY A 2 18.96 -5.28 -3.30
C GLY A 2 19.72 -4.69 -2.12
N LYS A 3 20.98 -5.08 -1.99
CA LYS A 3 21.92 -4.52 -1.03
C LYS A 3 22.57 -3.28 -1.65
N GLU A 4 22.85 -2.28 -0.84
CA GLU A 4 23.81 -1.25 -1.21
C GLU A 4 25.20 -1.87 -1.42
N LYS A 5 26.12 -1.14 -2.05
CA LYS A 5 27.49 -1.66 -2.32
C LYS A 5 28.22 -2.13 -1.07
N ASP A 6 27.79 -1.69 0.12
CA ASP A 6 28.34 -2.02 1.44
C ASP A 6 27.59 -3.17 2.15
N GLY A 7 26.59 -3.78 1.51
CA GLY A 7 25.83 -4.90 2.08
C GLY A 7 24.61 -4.51 2.93
N LYS A 8 24.36 -3.22 3.15
CA LYS A 8 23.19 -2.75 3.91
C LYS A 8 21.89 -2.86 3.10
N PRO A 9 20.72 -3.00 3.76
CA PRO A 9 19.44 -2.92 3.08
C PRO A 9 19.29 -1.56 2.39
N ALA A 10 19.08 -1.56 1.07
CA ALA A 10 18.90 -0.32 0.33
C ALA A 10 17.57 0.33 0.69
N ILE A 11 17.61 1.55 1.24
CA ILE A 11 16.40 2.33 1.53
C ILE A 11 15.73 2.72 0.21
N ARG A 12 14.47 2.33 0.02
CA ARG A 12 13.74 2.50 -1.24
C ARG A 12 12.83 3.73 -1.25
N THR A 13 12.52 4.28 -0.08
CA THR A 13 11.65 5.45 0.10
C THR A 13 12.01 6.67 -0.76
N PRO A 14 13.30 7.06 -0.95
CA PRO A 14 13.65 8.34 -1.57
C PRO A 14 13.16 8.55 -3.02
N SER A 15 12.94 7.47 -3.77
CA SER A 15 12.52 7.57 -5.18
C SER A 15 11.00 7.57 -5.36
N ARG A 16 10.21 7.71 -4.28
CA ARG A 16 8.75 7.54 -4.26
C ARG A 16 8.09 8.70 -3.50
N PRO A 17 7.87 9.85 -4.16
CA PRO A 17 7.28 11.03 -3.51
C PRO A 17 5.86 10.75 -3.00
N PRO A 18 5.54 11.04 -1.72
CA PRO A 18 4.21 10.81 -1.15
C PRO A 18 3.07 11.46 -1.94
N GLU A 19 3.29 12.66 -2.47
CA GLU A 19 2.27 13.39 -3.25
C GLU A 19 1.91 12.66 -4.55
N GLN A 20 2.86 12.01 -5.22
CA GLN A 20 2.57 11.21 -6.40
C GLN A 20 1.77 9.95 -6.03
N ILE A 21 2.07 9.32 -4.89
CA ILE A 21 1.32 8.16 -4.39
C ILE A 21 -0.11 8.56 -4.05
N LYS A 22 -0.31 9.68 -3.33
CA LYS A 22 -1.63 10.22 -2.99
C LYS A 22 -2.45 10.54 -4.25
N ALA A 23 -1.84 11.20 -5.23
CA ALA A 23 -2.50 11.51 -6.50
C ALA A 23 -2.96 10.24 -7.24
N LEU A 24 -2.09 9.23 -7.34
CA LEU A 24 -2.42 7.95 -7.97
C LEU A 24 -3.53 7.21 -7.22
N ASN A 25 -3.48 7.16 -5.89
CA ASN A 25 -4.53 6.54 -5.06
C ASN A 25 -5.88 7.24 -5.25
N GLY A 26 -5.89 8.58 -5.32
CA GLY A 26 -7.09 9.37 -5.60
C GLY A 26 -7.68 9.05 -6.98
N TRP A 27 -6.83 8.93 -8.00
CA TRP A 27 -7.24 8.53 -9.34
C TRP A 27 -7.83 7.11 -9.35
N MET A 28 -7.16 6.12 -8.74
CA MET A 28 -7.63 4.73 -8.67
C MET A 28 -8.98 4.61 -7.94
N LYS A 29 -9.14 5.32 -6.82
CA LYS A 29 -10.41 5.37 -6.08
C LYS A 29 -11.54 5.93 -6.93
N THR A 30 -11.28 7.01 -7.67
CA THR A 30 -12.26 7.64 -8.57
C THR A 30 -12.62 6.71 -9.72
N TYR A 31 -11.63 6.09 -10.35
CA TYR A 31 -11.82 5.13 -11.42
C TYR A 31 -12.67 3.94 -10.97
N ALA A 32 -12.35 3.37 -9.81
CA ALA A 32 -13.12 2.26 -9.26
C ALA A 32 -14.58 2.64 -8.99
N ALA A 33 -14.84 3.82 -8.42
CA ALA A 33 -16.19 4.30 -8.20
C ALA A 33 -16.99 4.43 -9.51
N LYS A 34 -16.39 5.03 -10.55
CA LYS A 34 -17.03 5.23 -11.86
C LYS A 34 -17.38 3.93 -12.57
N ASN A 35 -16.56 2.90 -12.41
CA ASN A 35 -16.73 1.62 -13.08
C ASN A 35 -17.46 0.58 -12.22
N GLY A 36 -17.94 0.98 -11.03
CA GLY A 36 -18.51 0.06 -10.07
C GLY A 36 -17.53 -1.07 -9.76
N LEU A 37 -16.31 -0.74 -9.34
CA LEU A 37 -15.31 -1.70 -8.86
C LEU A 37 -15.10 -1.49 -7.36
N THR A 38 -14.64 -2.53 -6.68
CA THR A 38 -14.24 -2.41 -5.27
C THR A 38 -12.83 -1.86 -5.20
N TYR A 39 -12.65 -0.74 -4.50
CA TYR A 39 -11.33 -0.18 -4.17
C TYR A 39 -10.97 -0.50 -2.72
N LEU A 40 -9.74 -0.97 -2.51
CA LEU A 40 -9.14 -1.15 -1.19
C LEU A 40 -8.07 -0.09 -0.96
N ASP A 41 -8.27 0.71 0.09
CA ASP A 41 -7.31 1.73 0.51
C ASP A 41 -6.30 1.16 1.52
N TYR A 42 -5.19 0.63 1.02
CA TYR A 42 -4.08 0.25 1.91
C TYR A 42 -3.34 1.46 2.49
N HIS A 43 -3.31 2.56 1.76
CA HIS A 43 -2.47 3.70 2.10
C HIS A 43 -2.86 4.28 3.47
N SER A 44 -4.16 4.46 3.75
CA SER A 44 -4.61 4.96 5.05
C SER A 44 -4.25 4.06 6.24
N ALA A 45 -4.11 2.75 6.02
CA ALA A 45 -3.73 1.81 7.09
C ALA A 45 -2.19 1.73 7.28
N MET A 46 -1.44 1.86 6.19
CA MET A 46 -0.02 1.52 6.13
C MET A 46 0.90 2.75 6.18
N ALA A 47 0.42 3.93 5.79
CA ALA A 47 1.23 5.14 5.72
C ALA A 47 1.30 5.87 7.07
N ASP A 48 2.43 6.53 7.34
CA ASP A 48 2.62 7.48 8.42
C ASP A 48 2.03 8.87 8.06
N GLU A 49 2.20 9.83 8.97
CA GLU A 49 1.70 11.21 8.81
C GLU A 49 2.34 11.94 7.62
N ASN A 50 3.53 11.52 7.19
CA ASN A 50 4.25 12.08 6.05
C ASN A 50 3.89 11.38 4.72
N GLY A 51 3.07 10.33 4.76
CA GLY A 51 2.69 9.54 3.59
C GLY A 51 3.73 8.50 3.17
N PHE A 52 4.69 8.16 4.04
CA PHE A 52 5.61 7.05 3.84
C PHE A 52 5.11 5.78 4.51
N LEU A 53 5.57 4.62 4.07
CA LEU A 53 5.27 3.36 4.74
C LEU A 53 5.82 3.41 6.18
N LYS A 54 4.96 3.15 7.17
CA LYS A 54 5.33 3.14 8.59
C LYS A 54 6.58 2.27 8.82
N ALA A 55 7.52 2.78 9.60
CA ALA A 55 8.82 2.14 9.82
C ALA A 55 8.69 0.75 10.44
N GLU A 56 7.71 0.52 11.31
CA GLU A 56 7.45 -0.78 11.92
C GLU A 56 6.89 -1.82 10.93
N LEU A 57 6.37 -1.38 9.78
CA LEU A 57 5.75 -2.23 8.76
C LEU A 57 6.68 -2.57 7.61
N SER A 58 7.92 -2.06 7.57
CA SER A 58 8.88 -2.33 6.49
C SER A 58 10.33 -2.30 6.98
N ALA A 59 11.18 -3.14 6.39
CA ALA A 59 12.62 -3.12 6.67
C ALA A 59 13.40 -2.17 5.74
N ASP A 60 12.85 -1.83 4.56
CA ASP A 60 13.53 -1.03 3.53
C ASP A 60 12.72 0.20 3.09
N GLY A 61 11.60 0.46 3.76
CA GLY A 61 10.69 1.58 3.48
C GLY A 61 9.84 1.39 2.21
N LEU A 62 9.80 0.19 1.63
CA LEU A 62 8.97 -0.13 0.46
C LEU A 62 8.20 -1.45 0.61
N HIS A 63 8.88 -2.52 1.00
CA HIS A 63 8.26 -3.84 1.06
C HIS A 63 7.68 -4.07 2.46
N PRO A 64 6.42 -4.50 2.59
CA PRO A 64 5.87 -4.92 3.87
C PRO A 64 6.67 -6.06 4.48
N ASN A 65 6.93 -5.98 5.78
CA ASN A 65 7.41 -7.10 6.59
C ASN A 65 6.22 -7.92 7.14
N ASP A 66 6.46 -8.89 8.02
CA ASP A 66 5.41 -9.72 8.61
C ASP A 66 4.30 -8.91 9.29
N ARG A 67 4.66 -7.83 10.01
CA ARG A 67 3.68 -6.92 10.63
C ARG A 67 2.89 -6.15 9.58
N GLY A 68 3.56 -5.70 8.52
CA GLY A 68 2.91 -5.07 7.38
C GLY A 68 1.89 -5.98 6.72
N TYR A 69 2.25 -7.24 6.45
CA TYR A 69 1.31 -8.23 5.90
C TYR A 69 0.18 -8.58 6.86
N ALA A 70 0.43 -8.61 8.17
CA ALA A 70 -0.62 -8.82 9.17
C ALA A 70 -1.68 -7.71 9.16
N VAL A 71 -1.30 -6.47 8.81
CA VAL A 71 -2.26 -5.36 8.58
C VAL A 71 -3.00 -5.54 7.24
N MET A 72 -2.26 -5.91 6.18
CA MET A 72 -2.82 -5.97 4.83
C MET A 72 -3.80 -7.14 4.62
N ALA A 73 -3.49 -8.34 5.14
CA ALA A 73 -4.27 -9.55 4.88
C ALA A 73 -5.77 -9.41 5.21
N PRO A 74 -6.19 -8.99 6.42
CA PRO A 74 -7.61 -8.87 6.74
C PRO A 74 -8.32 -7.77 5.94
N LEU A 75 -7.59 -6.75 5.48
CA LEU A 75 -8.14 -5.72 4.59
C LEU A 75 -8.42 -6.29 3.19
N ALA A 76 -7.50 -7.11 2.67
CA ALA A 76 -7.64 -7.81 1.40
C ALA A 76 -8.87 -8.73 1.41
N GLU A 77 -8.97 -9.58 2.43
CA GLU A 77 -10.07 -10.53 2.59
C GLU A 77 -11.43 -9.83 2.61
N ARG A 78 -11.57 -8.74 3.36
CA ARG A 78 -12.80 -7.94 3.40
C ARG A 78 -13.13 -7.33 2.03
N ALA A 79 -12.14 -6.80 1.32
CA ALA A 79 -12.35 -6.20 0.01
C ALA A 79 -12.76 -7.25 -1.03
N ILE A 80 -12.12 -8.43 -1.02
CA ILE A 80 -12.48 -9.57 -1.88
C ILE A 80 -13.89 -10.04 -1.57
N ALA A 81 -14.23 -10.27 -0.30
CA ALA A 81 -15.57 -10.69 0.10
C ALA A 81 -16.64 -9.66 -0.34
N LYS A 82 -16.36 -8.36 -0.24
CA LYS A 82 -17.23 -7.31 -0.76
C LYS A 82 -17.39 -7.38 -2.27
N ALA A 83 -16.29 -7.58 -3.01
CA ALA A 83 -16.32 -7.69 -4.46
C ALA A 83 -17.10 -8.92 -4.95
N SER A 84 -16.91 -10.08 -4.31
CA SER A 84 -17.58 -11.34 -4.66
C SER A 84 -19.08 -11.34 -4.37
N LYS A 85 -19.57 -10.49 -3.47
CA LYS A 85 -21.00 -10.35 -3.16
C LYS A 85 -21.77 -9.50 -4.17
N ARG A 86 -21.10 -8.75 -5.06
CA ARG A 86 -21.79 -8.02 -6.12
C ARG A 86 -22.24 -9.00 -7.18
N LYS A 87 -23.56 -9.23 -7.26
CA LYS A 87 -24.17 -9.91 -8.40
C LYS A 87 -23.89 -9.06 -9.66
N ARG A 88 -23.45 -9.72 -10.72
CA ARG A 88 -23.35 -9.14 -12.06
C ARG A 88 -24.73 -8.76 -12.58
#